data_AF-A0A0Q9WV12-F1
#
_entry.id   AF-A0A0Q9WV12-F1
#
_cell.length_a   1.000
_cell.length_b   1.000
_cell.length_c   1.000
_cell.angle_alpha   90.00
_cell.angle_beta   90.00
_cell.angle_gamma   90.00
#
_symmetry.space_group_name_H-M   'P 1'
#
loop_
_entity.id
_entity.type
_entity.pdbx_description
1 polymer ?
#
loop_
_entity_poly.entity_id
_entity_poly.type
_entity_poly.pdbx_seq_one_letter_code
_entity_poly.pdbx_strand_id
1 'polypeptide(L)'
;MEIQRDNGKSKKYSWLTAPSSFSVYKKAEASCLESCICERKRGLIVCTCCGKSFVGRIGERCNAHPEIAYLMDARNCAFCGAAAKDLRMAADQM
;
A
#
# COMPACT_ATOMS: atom_id res chain seq x y z
N MET A 1 16.99 -61.02 14.83
CA MET A 1 16.87 -59.79 15.64
C MET A 1 16.62 -58.65 14.68
N GLU A 2 15.36 -58.37 14.42
CA GLU A 2 14.92 -57.34 13.49
C GLU A 2 14.99 -55.99 14.20
N ILE A 3 15.79 -55.07 13.67
CA ILE A 3 15.99 -53.73 14.23
C ILE A 3 14.84 -52.85 13.73
N GLN A 4 13.86 -52.61 14.61
CA GLN A 4 12.78 -51.67 14.39
C GLN A 4 13.35 -50.24 14.23
N ARG A 5 12.97 -49.56 13.15
CA ARG A 5 13.34 -48.16 12.85
C ARG A 5 12.21 -47.24 13.29
N ASP A 6 12.31 -46.68 14.49
CA ASP A 6 11.35 -45.71 15.01
C ASP A 6 11.61 -44.27 14.52
N ASN A 7 10.69 -43.82 13.67
CA ASN A 7 9.97 -42.54 13.70
C ASN A 7 10.68 -41.29 14.30
N GLY A 8 11.55 -40.66 13.51
CA GLY A 8 12.11 -39.33 13.78
C GLY A 8 11.09 -38.21 13.61
N LYS A 9 10.28 -37.95 14.64
CA LYS A 9 9.39 -36.78 14.72
C LYS A 9 10.21 -35.49 14.70
N SER A 10 10.13 -34.78 13.58
CA SER A 10 10.70 -33.45 13.39
C SER A 10 10.20 -32.48 14.47
N LYS A 11 11.14 -31.91 15.23
CA LYS A 11 10.92 -30.77 16.13
C LYS A 11 10.44 -29.57 15.30
N LYS A 12 9.13 -29.45 15.08
CA LYS A 12 8.50 -28.29 14.45
C LYS A 12 8.25 -27.25 15.54
N TYR A 13 9.19 -26.31 15.62
CA TYR A 13 9.11 -25.00 16.26
C TYR A 13 7.85 -24.70 17.11
N SER A 14 8.05 -24.72 18.43
CA SER A 14 7.11 -24.34 19.48
C SER A 14 6.98 -22.82 19.58
N TRP A 15 6.41 -22.17 18.56
CA TRP A 15 5.94 -20.78 18.64
C TRP A 15 4.63 -20.52 17.89
N LEU A 16 3.98 -21.56 17.34
CA LEU A 16 2.66 -21.44 16.71
C LEU A 16 1.52 -21.65 17.71
N THR A 17 1.49 -20.83 18.76
CA THR A 17 0.26 -20.63 19.54
C THR A 17 0.09 -19.14 19.82
N ALA A 18 -0.02 -18.36 18.74
CA ALA A 18 -0.52 -17.01 18.80
C ALA A 18 -1.97 -17.00 18.31
N PRO A 19 -2.98 -16.71 19.16
CA PRO A 19 -4.24 -16.19 18.67
C PRO A 19 -4.00 -14.74 18.26
N SER A 20 -3.28 -14.50 17.15
CA SER A 20 -3.11 -13.13 16.68
C SER A 20 -4.37 -12.78 15.89
N SER A 21 -5.34 -12.22 16.61
CA SER A 21 -6.44 -11.43 16.07
C SER A 21 -5.91 -10.51 14.97
N PHE A 22 -6.05 -10.94 13.71
CA PHE A 22 -5.57 -10.18 12.56
C PHE A 22 -6.52 -8.99 12.35
N SER A 23 -6.09 -7.86 12.90
CA SER A 23 -6.46 -6.49 12.60
C SER A 23 -7.95 -6.17 12.57
N VAL A 24 -8.44 -5.65 13.70
CA VAL A 24 -9.58 -4.74 13.73
C VAL A 24 -9.23 -3.55 12.83
N TYR A 25 -9.74 -3.53 11.59
CA TYR A 25 -9.74 -2.34 10.76
C TYR A 25 -10.68 -1.34 11.45
N LYS A 26 -10.10 -0.47 12.27
CA LYS A 26 -10.80 0.64 12.90
C LYS A 26 -11.31 1.54 11.78
N LYS A 27 -12.58 1.38 11.42
CA LYS A 27 -13.31 2.33 10.59
C LYS A 27 -13.38 3.62 11.38
N ALA A 28 -12.63 4.65 10.98
CA ALA A 28 -12.70 5.96 11.63
C ALA A 28 -14.14 6.49 11.52
N GLU A 29 -14.80 6.66 12.66
CA GLU A 29 -16.17 7.18 12.74
C GLU A 29 -16.24 8.65 12.34
N ALA A 30 -16.71 8.86 11.10
CA ALA A 30 -17.83 9.73 10.72
C ALA A 30 -17.92 11.18 11.25
N SER A 31 -16.80 11.85 11.58
CA SER A 31 -16.82 13.28 11.95
C SER A 31 -15.95 14.20 11.09
N CYS A 32 -15.35 13.69 10.01
CA CYS A 32 -14.59 14.49 9.03
C CYS A 32 -14.92 14.12 7.56
N LEU A 33 -16.11 13.56 7.34
CA LEU A 33 -16.50 12.89 6.09
C LEU A 33 -16.53 13.81 4.86
N GLU A 34 -16.75 15.12 5.06
CA GLU A 34 -16.92 16.07 3.96
C GLU A 34 -15.60 16.44 3.25
N SER A 35 -14.43 16.14 3.85
CA SER A 35 -13.11 16.49 3.29
C SER A 35 -12.19 15.29 3.08
N CYS A 36 -12.75 14.07 3.01
CA CYS A 36 -11.97 12.86 2.80
C CYS A 36 -11.62 12.69 1.31
N ILE A 37 -10.32 12.58 1.00
CA ILE A 37 -9.80 12.35 -0.37
C ILE A 37 -9.17 10.96 -0.54
N CYS A 38 -9.42 10.06 0.40
CA CYS A 38 -8.82 8.73 0.44
C CYS A 38 -9.19 7.86 -0.77
N GLU A 39 -10.43 7.98 -1.25
CA GLU A 39 -10.99 7.17 -2.35
C GLU A 39 -10.81 7.80 -3.74
N ARG A 40 -9.83 8.71 -3.90
CA ARG A 40 -9.45 9.26 -5.21
C ARG A 40 -9.11 8.16 -6.21
N LYS A 41 -9.65 8.28 -7.43
CA LYS A 41 -9.37 7.35 -8.53
C LYS A 41 -7.87 7.31 -8.84
N ARG A 42 -7.39 6.11 -9.14
CA ARG A 42 -6.05 5.89 -9.69
C ARG A 42 -6.09 6.17 -11.19
N GLY A 43 -5.02 6.73 -11.71
CA GLY A 43 -4.85 7.00 -13.13
C GLY A 43 -3.43 6.72 -13.56
N LEU A 44 -3.07 7.26 -14.72
CA LEU A 44 -1.73 7.16 -15.27
C LEU A 44 -1.02 8.48 -15.00
N ILE A 45 0.10 8.45 -14.28
CA ILE A 45 0.93 9.63 -14.01
C ILE A 45 2.01 9.70 -15.09
N VAL A 46 2.22 10.88 -15.65
CA VAL A 46 3.28 11.18 -16.62
C VAL A 46 4.26 12.16 -15.98
N CYS A 47 5.54 11.84 -16.02
CA CYS A 47 6.60 12.74 -15.56
C CYS A 47 7.04 13.67 -16.69
N THR A 48 7.03 14.98 -16.45
CA THR A 48 7.49 15.99 -17.42
C THR A 48 9.00 16.07 -17.54
N CYS A 49 9.76 15.58 -16.55
CA CYS A 49 11.22 15.56 -16.60
C CYS A 49 11.77 14.42 -17.46
N CYS A 50 11.29 13.18 -17.25
CA CYS A 50 11.82 12.00 -17.94
C CYS A 50 10.89 11.43 -19.02
N GLY A 51 9.68 11.97 -19.17
CA GLY A 51 8.68 11.53 -20.16
C GLY A 51 8.07 10.15 -19.90
N LYS A 52 8.48 9.46 -18.83
CA LYS A 52 7.95 8.13 -18.49
C LYS A 52 6.63 8.26 -17.75
N SER A 53 5.76 7.29 -17.99
CA SER A 53 4.49 7.17 -17.32
C SER A 53 4.39 5.92 -16.45
N PHE A 54 3.62 6.00 -15.38
CA PHE A 54 3.36 4.88 -14.47
C PHE A 54 1.98 4.99 -13.84
N VAL A 55 1.42 3.86 -13.40
CA VAL A 55 0.09 3.82 -12.78
C VAL A 55 0.20 4.31 -11.33
N GLY A 56 -0.74 5.17 -10.91
CA GLY A 56 -0.83 5.64 -9.54
C GLY A 56 -1.73 6.86 -9.42
N ARG A 57 -1.50 7.65 -8.38
CA ARG A 57 -2.09 8.98 -8.24
C ARG A 57 -1.12 9.91 -7.54
N ILE A 58 -1.27 11.21 -7.76
CA ILE A 58 -0.42 12.20 -7.09
C ILE A 58 -0.73 12.16 -5.60
N GLY A 59 0.31 11.94 -4.80
CA GLY A 59 0.17 11.79 -3.35
C GLY A 59 -0.24 13.11 -2.71
N GLU A 60 -1.39 13.11 -2.05
CA GLU A 60 -1.88 14.24 -1.25
C GLU A 60 -2.28 13.74 0.13
N ARG A 61 -1.99 14.53 1.17
CA ARG A 61 -2.39 14.18 2.54
C ARG A 61 -3.88 14.40 2.70
N CYS A 62 -4.57 13.40 3.23
CA CYS A 62 -5.98 13.53 3.58
C CYS A 62 -6.13 14.23 4.93
N ASN A 63 -6.94 15.29 5.00
CA ASN A 63 -7.20 16.00 6.26
C ASN A 63 -8.01 15.15 7.25
N ALA A 64 -8.91 14.29 6.73
CA ALA A 64 -9.67 13.35 7.56
C ALA A 64 -8.82 12.19 8.09
N HIS A 65 -7.78 11.79 7.34
CA HIS A 65 -6.96 10.63 7.64
C HIS A 65 -5.46 10.93 7.42
N PRO A 66 -4.83 11.75 8.28
CA PRO A 66 -3.44 12.17 8.10
C PRO A 66 -2.43 11.03 8.24
N GLU A 67 -2.79 9.97 8.96
CA GLU A 67 -1.94 8.80 9.22
C GLU A 67 -2.03 7.74 8.12
N ILE A 68 -3.00 7.84 7.21
CA ILE A 68 -3.17 6.86 6.14
C ILE A 68 -2.31 7.26 4.93
N ALA A 69 -1.40 6.36 4.56
CA ALA A 69 -0.64 6.45 3.31
C ALA A 69 -1.01 5.29 2.39
N TYR A 70 -1.15 5.57 1.10
CA TYR A 70 -1.46 4.56 0.10
C TYR A 70 -0.20 4.22 -0.70
N LEU A 71 0.01 2.92 -0.97
CA LEU A 71 1.19 2.41 -1.66
C LEU A 71 1.43 3.07 -3.04
N MET A 72 0.35 3.45 -3.74
CA MET A 72 0.40 4.01 -5.09
C MET A 72 0.31 5.55 -5.12
N ASP A 73 0.53 6.21 -3.99
CA ASP A 73 0.60 7.68 -3.91
C ASP A 73 2.02 8.15 -4.26
N ALA A 74 2.15 8.72 -5.45
CA ALA A 74 3.43 9.19 -5.96
C ALA A 74 3.77 10.58 -5.39
N ARG A 75 4.86 10.66 -4.62
CA ARG A 75 5.48 11.94 -4.20
C ARG A 75 6.65 12.36 -5.10
N ASN A 76 7.23 11.39 -5.78
CA ASN A 76 8.34 11.55 -6.71
C ASN A 76 8.14 10.62 -7.90
N CYS A 77 8.79 10.93 -9.02
CA CYS A 77 8.84 10.04 -10.17
C CYS A 77 9.53 8.72 -9.79
N ALA A 78 8.89 7.59 -10.05
CA ALA A 78 9.44 6.25 -9.79
C ALA A 78 10.71 5.94 -10.59
N PHE A 79 10.99 6.68 -11.67
CA PHE A 79 12.11 6.42 -12.57
C PHE A 79 13.29 7.38 -12.38
N CYS A 80 13.01 8.68 -12.24
CA CYS A 80 14.06 9.71 -12.18
C CYS A 80 14.10 10.47 -10.84
N GLY A 81 13.18 10.20 -9.91
CA GLY A 81 13.12 10.87 -8.62
C GLY A 81 12.63 12.33 -8.65
N ALA A 82 12.24 12.86 -9.83
CA ALA A 82 11.69 14.21 -9.96
C ALA A 82 10.53 14.44 -8.98
N ALA A 83 10.37 15.67 -8.49
CA ALA A 83 9.39 16.00 -7.47
C ALA A 83 7.95 15.96 -8.02
N ALA A 84 6.95 15.87 -7.13
CA ALA A 84 5.53 15.83 -7.51
C ALA A 84 5.08 16.99 -8.43
N LYS A 85 5.74 18.16 -8.37
CA LYS A 85 5.49 19.30 -9.27
C LYS A 85 5.70 18.96 -10.76
N ASP A 86 6.58 17.99 -11.04
CA ASP A 86 6.93 17.51 -12.36
C ASP A 86 6.13 16.25 -12.76
N LEU A 87 5.09 15.91 -11.97
CA LEU A 87 4.17 14.81 -12.24
C LEU A 87 2.80 15.38 -12.62
N ARG A 88 2.19 14.82 -13.66
CA ARG A 88 0.85 15.17 -14.10
C ARG A 88 0.03 13.91 -14.27
N MET A 89 -1.24 13.93 -13.87
CA MET A 89 -2.17 12.87 -14.25
C MET A 89 -2.46 13.00 -15.74
N ALA A 90 -2.25 11.94 -16.51
CA ALA A 90 -2.82 11.82 -17.84
C ALA A 90 -4.33 11.75 -17.65
N ALA A 91 -5.03 12.84 -17.99
CA ALA A 91 -6.47 12.85 -17.97
C ALA A 91 -6.96 11.74 -18.90
N ASP A 92 -7.79 10.85 -18.36
CA ASP A 92 -8.59 9.90 -19.12
C ASP A 92 -9.51 10.75 -20.01
N GLN A 93 -9.11 10.94 -21.28
CA GLN A 93 -9.94 11.62 -22.28
C GLN A 93 -11.11 10.69 -22.57
N MET A 94 -12.25 10.97 -21.94
CA MET A 94 -13.56 10.41 -22.26
C MET A 94 -14.11 11.12 -23.49
#